data_AF-A0A2D5QGG9-F1
#
_entry.id   AF-A0A2D5QGG9-F1
#
_cell.length_a   1.000
_cell.length_b   1.000
_cell.length_c   1.000
_cell.angle_alpha   90.00
_cell.angle_beta   90.00
_cell.angle_gamma   90.00
#
_symmetry.space_group_name_H-M   'P 1'
#
loop_
_entity.id
_entity.type
_entity.pdbx_description
1 polymer ?
#
loop_
_entity_poly.entity_id
_entity_poly.type
_entity_poly.pdbx_seq_one_letter_code
_entity_poly.pdbx_strand_id
1 'polypeptide(L)'
;MMRPLFNIHAIKEQIKSGALVLTATDQLAIIVRESWGQYQIEQGNISWAEPEIFTIERWVKETWLLCCDDKELKTPDCAIITDLTEHVIWEKIIADNFEALAPENYSGVARDSYNIMQRWGIPSSKIRDNAPLFYNWVSQFKLALKKYNFITETDTVQILTHFFEEKKIKKIDSTIILGFDQIPPSYQRLLKAASKKILQEPLEYRHKKNTQISPKQIEFFNIDQEIRAAARWAKKIHSKYPERRIGIILSDSALKLKATDRIISEELNPISHEKNSFSETCLYKSSIGIKLSDAPIISTALFLLSTNFGRSNLEEYCQLIHSPFWGKNNLLSTKVTAEKYLRKRGLPELSIKEFISALKYSEKECAPIDNDSLNDSFCCQEASDHMKGISKKNYFSFWAVLFQKQLDSYGWPGLQNLDSTEEGQKKEWFSSLETLASLDQLKKKVPIEEALKLLSRATNKYLFKHSITDCPIRIMGLLESNALEFD
;
A
#
# COMPACT_ATOMS: atom_id res chain seq x y z
N MET A 1 29.13 12.75 -1.68
CA MET A 1 27.89 12.10 -1.19
C MET A 1 26.92 13.19 -0.77
N MET A 2 25.63 12.98 -0.95
CA MET A 2 24.60 13.90 -0.44
C MET A 2 24.62 13.89 1.10
N ARG A 3 24.17 14.99 1.72
CA ARG A 3 24.02 15.04 3.18
C ARG A 3 23.00 14.01 3.65
N PRO A 4 23.13 13.34 4.80
CA PRO A 4 22.09 12.44 5.29
C PRO A 4 20.84 13.23 5.67
N LEU A 5 19.65 12.64 5.46
CA LEU A 5 18.36 13.26 5.82
C LEU A 5 18.04 13.17 7.31
N PHE A 6 18.71 12.26 8.01
CA PHE A 6 18.60 12.11 9.44
C PHE A 6 20.00 12.22 10.05
N ASN A 7 20.14 13.06 11.07
CA ASN A 7 21.41 13.23 11.74
C ASN A 7 21.64 12.10 12.76
N ILE A 8 22.28 11.04 12.26
CA ILE A 8 22.58 9.81 12.98
C ILE A 8 23.48 10.01 14.22
N HIS A 9 24.23 11.11 14.28
CA HIS A 9 25.17 11.37 15.37
C HIS A 9 24.50 11.48 16.74
N ALA A 10 23.22 11.83 16.78
CA ALA A 10 22.45 11.96 18.01
C ALA A 10 22.15 10.61 18.68
N ILE A 11 22.06 9.54 17.90
CA ILE A 11 21.66 8.20 18.37
C ILE A 11 22.73 7.12 18.12
N LYS A 12 23.91 7.51 17.62
CA LYS A 12 24.98 6.59 17.21
C LYS A 12 25.46 5.68 18.34
N GLU A 13 25.62 6.21 19.55
CA GLU A 13 26.17 5.45 20.69
C GLU A 13 25.19 4.37 21.14
N GLN A 14 23.91 4.71 21.09
CA GLN A 14 22.83 3.82 21.43
C GLN A 14 22.67 2.71 20.39
N ILE A 15 22.76 3.04 19.09
CA ILE A 15 22.78 2.02 18.03
C ILE A 15 23.98 1.08 18.19
N LYS A 16 25.19 1.61 18.47
CA LYS A 16 26.38 0.78 18.74
C LYS A 16 26.20 -0.14 19.95
N SER A 17 25.45 0.29 20.95
CA SER A 17 25.14 -0.52 22.14
C SER A 17 24.08 -1.60 21.91
N GLY A 18 23.51 -1.70 20.70
CA GLY A 18 22.45 -2.66 20.38
C GLY A 18 21.07 -2.24 20.91
N ALA A 19 20.81 -0.93 21.02
CA ALA A 19 19.49 -0.44 21.43
C ALA A 19 18.44 -0.64 20.33
N LEU A 20 17.23 -1.02 20.74
CA LEU A 20 16.07 -1.07 19.84
C LEU A 20 15.63 0.35 19.48
N VAL A 21 15.53 0.66 18.19
CA VAL A 21 15.05 1.95 17.69
C VAL A 21 13.64 1.80 17.15
N LEU A 22 12.71 2.52 17.74
CA LEU A 22 11.30 2.55 17.34
C LEU A 22 10.96 3.90 16.73
N THR A 23 10.45 3.87 15.51
CA THR A 23 10.13 5.05 14.69
C THR A 23 8.62 5.18 14.50
N ALA A 24 8.14 6.40 14.24
CA ALA A 24 6.72 6.67 14.01
C ALA A 24 6.21 6.21 12.65
N THR A 25 7.08 6.11 11.64
CA THR A 25 6.70 5.73 10.27
C THR A 25 7.74 4.80 9.66
N ASP A 26 7.30 3.91 8.77
CA ASP A 26 8.20 2.98 8.07
C ASP A 26 9.24 3.75 7.22
N GLN A 27 8.84 4.90 6.68
CA GLN A 27 9.74 5.77 5.94
C GLN A 27 10.87 6.32 6.82
N LEU A 28 10.57 6.74 8.06
CA LEU A 28 11.60 7.16 9.00
C LEU A 28 12.54 6.00 9.34
N ALA A 29 12.01 4.78 9.56
CA ALA A 29 12.84 3.59 9.78
C ALA A 29 13.84 3.36 8.63
N ILE A 30 13.39 3.48 7.39
CA ILE A 30 14.25 3.34 6.20
C ILE A 30 15.32 4.43 6.19
N ILE A 31 14.95 5.70 6.40
CA ILE A 31 15.88 6.84 6.35
C ILE A 31 16.94 6.74 7.46
N VAL A 32 16.56 6.28 8.67
CA VAL A 32 17.52 6.06 9.76
C VAL A 32 18.48 4.92 9.42
N ARG A 33 18.00 3.83 8.81
CA ARG A 33 18.87 2.73 8.31
C ARG A 33 19.84 3.22 7.23
N GLU A 34 19.35 4.01 6.26
CA GLU A 34 20.18 4.61 5.19
C GLU A 34 21.27 5.52 5.79
N SER A 35 20.89 6.38 6.73
CA SER A 35 21.82 7.31 7.39
C SER A 35 22.86 6.59 8.24
N TRP A 36 22.49 5.47 8.88
CA TRP A 36 23.44 4.59 9.57
C TRP A 36 24.41 3.92 8.60
N GLY A 37 23.90 3.42 7.47
CA GLY A 37 24.75 2.83 6.42
C GLY A 37 25.75 3.82 5.85
N GLN A 38 25.33 5.06 5.58
CA GLN A 38 26.23 6.12 5.14
C GLN A 38 27.33 6.40 6.17
N TYR A 39 26.98 6.50 7.46
CA TYR A 39 27.97 6.67 8.52
C TYR A 39 28.97 5.51 8.59
N GLN A 40 28.52 4.26 8.44
CA GLN A 40 29.42 3.10 8.45
C GLN A 40 30.40 3.11 7.28
N ILE A 41 29.94 3.48 6.08
CA ILE A 41 30.78 3.64 4.90
C ILE A 41 31.80 4.77 5.11
N GLU A 42 31.41 5.89 5.71
CA GLU A 42 32.30 7.00 6.06
C GLU A 42 33.36 6.60 7.10
N GLN A 43 33.06 5.63 7.97
CA GLN A 43 34.04 5.03 8.90
C GLN A 43 34.93 3.96 8.22
N GLY A 44 34.73 3.68 6.93
CA GLY A 44 35.49 2.69 6.16
C GLY A 44 35.02 1.24 6.31
N ASN A 45 33.85 1.02 6.93
CA ASN A 45 33.29 -0.33 7.08
C ASN A 45 32.52 -0.74 5.81
N ILE A 46 32.75 -1.97 5.37
CA ILE A 46 32.12 -2.55 4.17
C ILE A 46 30.94 -3.48 4.55
N SER A 47 30.91 -3.93 5.79
CA SER A 47 29.85 -4.75 6.36
C SER A 47 29.69 -4.43 7.84
N TRP A 48 28.46 -4.41 8.33
CA TRP A 48 28.10 -4.15 9.72
C TRP A 48 26.87 -4.97 10.10
N ALA A 49 26.69 -5.20 11.40
CA ALA A 49 25.47 -5.81 11.91
C ALA A 49 24.28 -4.86 11.67
N GLU A 50 23.17 -5.39 11.14
CA GLU A 50 21.97 -4.62 10.91
C GLU A 50 21.39 -4.14 12.25
N PRO A 51 21.18 -2.82 12.43
CA PRO A 51 20.60 -2.31 13.66
C PRO A 51 19.10 -2.64 13.74
N GLU A 52 18.60 -2.93 14.94
CA GLU A 52 17.18 -3.18 15.21
C GLU A 52 16.37 -1.88 15.10
N ILE A 53 15.92 -1.55 13.88
CA ILE A 53 15.14 -0.34 13.60
C ILE A 53 13.77 -0.75 13.04
N PHE A 54 12.70 -0.43 13.76
CA PHE A 54 11.34 -0.82 13.41
C PHE A 54 10.33 0.33 13.65
N THR A 55 9.14 0.19 13.09
CA THR A 55 7.94 0.88 13.60
C THR A 55 7.41 0.13 14.82
N ILE A 56 6.67 0.80 15.70
CA ILE A 56 6.11 0.15 16.90
C ILE A 56 5.20 -1.01 16.49
N GLU A 57 4.35 -0.80 15.49
CA GLU A 57 3.42 -1.78 14.96
C GLU A 57 4.15 -3.01 14.39
N ARG A 58 5.24 -2.79 13.65
CA ARG A 58 6.05 -3.88 13.11
C ARG A 58 6.77 -4.66 14.21
N TRP A 59 7.37 -3.96 15.16
CA TRP A 59 8.04 -4.59 16.30
C TRP A 59 7.07 -5.45 17.13
N VAL A 60 5.84 -4.97 17.36
CA VAL A 60 4.78 -5.73 18.04
C VAL A 60 4.44 -7.02 17.28
N LYS A 61 4.27 -6.94 15.95
CA LYS A 61 3.97 -8.11 15.11
C LYS A 61 5.10 -9.13 15.12
N GLU A 62 6.35 -8.68 14.95
CA GLU A 62 7.52 -9.56 14.95
C GLU A 62 7.72 -10.22 16.33
N THR A 63 7.57 -9.45 17.42
CA THR A 63 7.62 -9.99 18.78
C THR A 63 6.51 -11.00 19.05
N TRP A 64 5.30 -10.75 18.55
CA TRP A 64 4.19 -11.68 18.66
C TRP A 64 4.48 -13.00 17.94
N LEU A 65 4.97 -12.95 16.71
CA LEU A 65 5.33 -14.15 15.95
C LEU A 65 6.40 -14.98 16.67
N LEU A 66 7.44 -14.32 17.20
CA LEU A 66 8.45 -14.99 18.01
C LEU A 66 7.87 -15.68 19.25
N CYS A 67 6.87 -15.06 19.90
CA CYS A 67 6.18 -15.67 21.04
C CYS A 67 5.30 -16.85 20.63
N CYS A 68 4.70 -16.83 19.44
CA CYS A 68 3.91 -17.93 18.92
C CYS A 68 4.77 -19.15 18.56
N ASP A 69 6.00 -18.93 18.09
CA ASP A 69 6.94 -20.00 17.76
C ASP A 69 7.59 -20.62 19.01
N ASP A 70 7.59 -19.91 20.13
CA ASP A 70 8.10 -20.38 21.42
C ASP A 70 7.14 -21.38 22.06
N LYS A 71 7.53 -22.66 22.06
CA LYS A 71 6.75 -23.76 22.63
C LYS A 71 6.58 -23.69 24.16
N GLU A 72 7.44 -22.94 24.85
CA GLU A 72 7.35 -22.77 26.30
C GLU A 72 6.34 -21.67 26.67
N LEU A 73 6.16 -20.68 25.80
CA LEU A 73 5.09 -19.69 25.95
C LEU A 73 3.75 -20.29 25.54
N LYS A 74 2.84 -20.43 26.51
CA LYS A 74 1.41 -20.69 26.24
C LYS A 74 0.76 -19.45 25.64
N THR A 75 1.01 -19.18 24.37
CA THR A 75 0.28 -18.16 23.61
C THR A 75 -1.15 -18.65 23.34
N PRO A 76 -2.15 -17.76 23.36
CA PRO A 76 -3.51 -18.13 22.98
C PRO A 76 -3.54 -18.52 21.49
N ASP A 77 -4.27 -19.59 21.15
CA ASP A 77 -4.53 -20.01 19.77
C ASP A 77 -5.47 -19.03 19.07
N CYS A 78 -4.90 -17.92 18.61
CA CYS A 78 -5.61 -16.81 18.00
C CYS A 78 -4.77 -16.13 16.91
N ALA A 79 -5.45 -15.60 15.90
CA ALA A 79 -4.82 -14.85 14.82
C ALA A 79 -5.03 -13.35 15.02
N ILE A 80 -4.03 -12.55 14.65
CA ILE A 80 -4.21 -11.09 14.54
C ILE A 80 -5.14 -10.83 13.35
N ILE A 81 -6.23 -10.10 13.59
CA ILE A 81 -7.18 -9.78 12.54
C ILE A 81 -6.53 -8.88 11.47
N THR A 82 -6.73 -9.22 10.20
CA THR A 82 -6.27 -8.39 9.08
C THR A 82 -7.26 -7.26 8.81
N ASP A 83 -6.77 -6.15 8.26
CA ASP A 83 -7.56 -4.98 7.89
C ASP A 83 -8.79 -5.30 7.04
N LEU A 84 -8.65 -6.22 6.08
CA LEU A 84 -9.73 -6.64 5.19
C LEU A 84 -10.76 -7.49 5.94
N THR A 85 -10.32 -8.44 6.75
CA THR A 85 -11.21 -9.27 7.58
C THR A 85 -11.98 -8.42 8.57
N GLU A 86 -11.31 -7.49 9.24
CA GLU A 86 -11.94 -6.53 10.15
C GLU A 86 -13.04 -5.73 9.45
N HIS A 87 -12.75 -5.19 8.25
CA HIS A 87 -13.74 -4.49 7.44
C HIS A 87 -14.96 -5.34 7.10
N VAL A 88 -14.75 -6.59 6.66
CA VAL A 88 -15.84 -7.51 6.31
C VAL A 88 -16.73 -7.80 7.52
N ILE A 89 -16.14 -7.96 8.71
CA ILE A 89 -16.90 -8.16 9.95
C ILE A 89 -17.70 -6.90 10.31
N TRP A 90 -17.10 -5.71 10.24
CA TRP A 90 -17.81 -4.44 10.48
C TRP A 90 -18.94 -4.21 9.49
N GLU A 91 -18.70 -4.41 8.19
CA GLU A 91 -19.71 -4.26 7.12
C GLU A 91 -20.91 -5.16 7.39
N LYS A 92 -20.66 -6.41 7.78
CA LYS A 92 -21.72 -7.36 8.15
C LYS A 92 -22.51 -6.91 9.37
N ILE A 93 -21.84 -6.50 10.45
CA ILE A 93 -22.51 -6.04 11.69
C ILE A 93 -23.39 -4.82 11.43
N ILE A 94 -22.92 -3.90 10.57
CA ILE A 94 -23.67 -2.69 10.22
C ILE A 94 -24.88 -3.06 9.35
N ALA A 95 -24.70 -3.91 8.35
CA ALA A 95 -25.78 -4.38 7.47
C ALA A 95 -26.88 -5.12 8.25
N ASP A 96 -26.51 -6.00 9.18
CA ASP A 96 -27.46 -6.80 9.98
C ASP A 96 -28.28 -5.92 10.95
N ASN A 97 -27.76 -4.75 11.35
CA ASN A 97 -28.41 -3.87 12.32
C ASN A 97 -29.20 -2.73 11.67
N PHE A 98 -28.92 -2.35 10.42
CA PHE A 98 -29.55 -1.19 9.79
C PHE A 98 -29.42 -1.20 8.24
N GLU A 99 -30.48 -1.62 7.55
CA GLU A 99 -30.51 -1.73 6.08
C GLU A 99 -30.35 -0.38 5.32
N ALA A 100 -30.73 0.74 5.95
CA ALA A 100 -30.71 2.06 5.28
C ALA A 100 -29.34 2.78 5.34
N LEU A 101 -28.34 2.22 6.03
CA LEU A 101 -26.98 2.76 6.03
C LEU A 101 -26.21 2.05 4.93
N ALA A 102 -25.49 2.78 4.08
CA ALA A 102 -24.51 2.21 3.15
C ALA A 102 -23.34 1.61 3.96
N PRO A 103 -23.30 0.29 4.24
CA PRO A 103 -22.43 -0.26 5.29
C PRO A 103 -20.94 -0.07 4.97
N GLU A 104 -20.61 -0.04 3.68
CA GLU A 104 -19.26 0.21 3.15
C GLU A 104 -18.67 1.56 3.55
N ASN A 105 -19.51 2.59 3.73
CA ASN A 105 -19.09 3.95 4.08
C ASN A 105 -18.80 4.08 5.57
N TYR A 106 -19.47 3.29 6.41
CA TYR A 106 -19.36 3.36 7.87
C TYR A 106 -18.39 2.34 8.46
N SER A 107 -18.10 1.25 7.75
CA SER A 107 -17.17 0.21 8.25
C SER A 107 -15.79 0.78 8.57
N GLY A 108 -15.27 1.67 7.71
CA GLY A 108 -13.96 2.31 7.93
C GLY A 108 -13.97 3.23 9.16
N VAL A 109 -15.00 4.08 9.27
CA VAL A 109 -15.14 5.00 10.41
C VAL A 109 -15.34 4.23 11.74
N ALA A 110 -16.12 3.16 11.73
CA ALA A 110 -16.35 2.32 12.90
C ALA A 110 -15.05 1.64 13.36
N ARG A 111 -14.29 1.09 12.40
CA ARG A 111 -12.96 0.51 12.62
C ARG A 111 -12.01 1.54 13.23
N ASP A 112 -11.84 2.69 12.58
CA ASP A 112 -10.89 3.72 13.02
C ASP A 112 -11.25 4.25 14.42
N SER A 113 -12.54 4.46 14.67
CA SER A 113 -13.04 4.87 15.99
C SER A 113 -12.74 3.82 17.06
N TYR A 114 -12.95 2.54 16.74
CA TYR A 114 -12.67 1.45 17.68
C TYR A 114 -11.15 1.31 17.96
N ASN A 115 -10.31 1.42 16.93
CA ASN A 115 -8.85 1.42 17.07
C ASN A 115 -8.35 2.57 17.95
N ILE A 116 -8.89 3.78 17.77
CA ILE A 116 -8.59 4.92 18.64
C ILE A 116 -9.01 4.62 20.08
N MET A 117 -10.22 4.10 20.31
CA MET A 117 -10.67 3.77 21.66
C MET A 117 -9.76 2.75 22.34
N GLN A 118 -9.34 1.70 21.63
CA GLN A 118 -8.44 0.69 22.18
C GLN A 118 -7.05 1.28 22.48
N ARG A 119 -6.43 1.98 21.51
CA ARG A 119 -5.09 2.58 21.66
C ARG A 119 -5.01 3.60 22.80
N TRP A 120 -6.09 4.34 23.02
CA TRP A 120 -6.19 5.35 24.07
C TRP A 120 -6.82 4.84 25.38
N GLY A 121 -7.18 3.55 25.46
CA GLY A 121 -7.77 2.96 26.66
C GLY A 121 -9.13 3.56 27.03
N ILE A 122 -9.91 4.04 26.07
CA ILE A 122 -11.23 4.62 26.29
C ILE A 122 -12.23 3.48 26.53
N PRO A 123 -12.87 3.39 27.70
CA PRO A 123 -13.79 2.31 28.01
C PRO A 123 -15.08 2.44 27.19
N SER A 124 -15.59 1.30 26.68
CA SER A 124 -16.82 1.27 25.89
C SER A 124 -18.08 1.71 26.66
N SER A 125 -18.04 1.77 28.00
CA SER A 125 -19.14 2.32 28.78
C SER A 125 -19.39 3.82 28.52
N LYS A 126 -18.34 4.59 28.19
CA LYS A 126 -18.47 6.04 27.94
C LYS A 126 -19.25 6.39 26.66
N ILE A 127 -19.29 5.47 25.71
CA ILE A 127 -20.01 5.68 24.43
C ILE A 127 -21.46 5.20 24.49
N ARG A 128 -21.87 4.53 25.58
CA ARG A 128 -23.21 3.92 25.69
C ARG A 128 -24.33 4.95 25.52
N ASP A 129 -24.17 6.11 26.15
CA ASP A 129 -25.21 7.14 26.17
C ASP A 129 -25.09 8.10 24.97
N ASN A 130 -23.85 8.38 24.53
CA ASN A 130 -23.58 9.34 23.45
C ASN A 130 -23.69 8.72 22.05
N ALA A 131 -23.43 7.42 21.90
CA ALA A 131 -23.41 6.72 20.61
C ALA A 131 -23.92 5.27 20.76
N PRO A 132 -25.22 5.07 21.08
CA PRO A 132 -25.78 3.76 21.41
C PRO A 132 -25.69 2.75 20.25
N LEU A 133 -25.81 3.22 19.00
CA LEU A 133 -25.64 2.37 17.82
C LEU A 133 -24.21 1.83 17.72
N PHE A 134 -23.22 2.71 17.85
CA PHE A 134 -21.80 2.31 17.83
C PHE A 134 -21.45 1.41 19.00
N TYR A 135 -22.00 1.68 20.20
CA TYR A 135 -21.85 0.80 21.36
C TYR A 135 -22.34 -0.62 21.08
N ASN A 136 -23.51 -0.77 20.43
CA ASN A 136 -24.01 -2.08 20.03
C ASN A 136 -23.09 -2.75 19.00
N TRP A 137 -22.65 -2.01 17.97
CA TRP A 137 -21.72 -2.55 16.97
C TRP A 137 -20.41 -3.02 17.59
N VAL A 138 -19.83 -2.26 18.52
CA VAL A 138 -18.62 -2.65 19.27
C VAL A 138 -18.86 -3.93 20.07
N SER A 139 -20.03 -4.08 20.69
CA SER A 139 -20.38 -5.30 21.42
C SER A 139 -20.45 -6.52 20.48
N GLN A 140 -21.12 -6.38 19.34
CA GLN A 140 -21.21 -7.44 18.33
C GLN A 140 -19.85 -7.76 17.72
N PHE A 141 -19.01 -6.75 17.51
CA PHE A 141 -17.66 -6.92 16.99
C PHE A 141 -16.79 -7.75 17.94
N LYS A 142 -16.84 -7.46 19.25
CA LYS A 142 -16.15 -8.27 20.27
C LYS A 142 -16.64 -9.72 20.30
N LEU A 143 -17.93 -9.97 20.08
CA LEU A 143 -18.46 -11.33 19.98
C LEU A 143 -17.97 -12.04 18.70
N ALA A 144 -17.92 -11.33 17.58
CA ALA A 144 -17.38 -11.85 16.33
C ALA A 144 -15.89 -12.22 16.45
N LEU A 145 -15.08 -11.37 17.08
CA LEU A 145 -13.67 -11.66 17.36
C LEU A 145 -13.50 -12.97 18.14
N LYS A 146 -14.28 -13.16 19.22
CA LYS A 146 -14.26 -14.41 20.00
C LYS A 146 -14.73 -15.62 19.18
N LYS A 147 -15.75 -15.47 18.34
CA LYS A 147 -16.29 -16.56 17.52
C LYS A 147 -15.27 -17.08 16.50
N TYR A 148 -14.48 -16.18 15.93
CA TYR A 148 -13.50 -16.51 14.90
C TYR A 148 -12.06 -16.64 15.43
N ASN A 149 -11.87 -16.61 16.76
CA ASN A 149 -10.55 -16.63 17.42
C ASN A 149 -9.60 -15.54 16.91
N PHE A 150 -10.13 -14.34 16.69
CA PHE A 150 -9.35 -13.17 16.32
C PHE A 150 -9.04 -12.29 17.51
N ILE A 151 -7.85 -11.70 17.47
CA ILE A 151 -7.44 -10.60 18.35
C ILE A 151 -7.12 -9.37 17.51
N THR A 152 -7.36 -8.18 18.07
CA THR A 152 -6.92 -6.93 17.45
C THR A 152 -5.43 -6.68 17.72
N GLU A 153 -4.82 -5.78 16.95
CA GLU A 153 -3.44 -5.34 17.20
C GLU A 153 -3.26 -4.83 18.64
N THR A 154 -4.25 -4.09 19.16
CA THR A 154 -4.19 -3.57 20.53
C THR A 154 -4.34 -4.67 21.59
N ASP A 155 -5.10 -5.74 21.30
CA ASP A 155 -5.17 -6.89 22.19
C ASP A 155 -3.82 -7.63 22.22
N THR A 156 -3.13 -7.76 21.08
CA THR A 156 -1.76 -8.27 21.01
C THR A 156 -0.81 -7.46 21.90
N VAL A 157 -0.88 -6.13 21.82
CA VAL A 157 -0.09 -5.22 22.68
C VAL A 157 -0.35 -5.49 24.17
N GLN A 158 -1.60 -5.71 24.56
CA GLN A 158 -1.96 -6.03 25.95
C GLN A 158 -1.40 -7.38 26.40
N ILE A 159 -1.51 -8.42 25.56
CA ILE A 159 -0.98 -9.75 25.87
C ILE A 159 0.55 -9.71 26.00
N LEU A 160 1.25 -9.06 25.07
CA LEU A 160 2.70 -8.88 25.13
C LEU A 160 3.12 -8.10 26.38
N THR A 161 2.37 -7.05 26.73
CA THR A 161 2.61 -6.28 27.97
C THR A 161 2.59 -7.20 29.19
N HIS A 162 1.60 -8.09 29.29
CA HIS A 162 1.53 -9.06 30.38
C HIS A 162 2.69 -10.06 30.38
N PHE A 163 3.13 -10.55 29.21
CA PHE A 163 4.29 -11.44 29.14
C PHE A 163 5.59 -10.77 29.61
N PHE A 164 5.78 -9.48 29.33
CA PHE A 164 6.90 -8.71 29.86
C PHE A 164 6.77 -8.41 31.37
N GLU A 165 5.57 -8.09 31.85
CA GLU A 165 5.28 -7.87 33.27
C GLU A 165 5.54 -9.14 34.10
N GLU A 166 5.13 -10.32 33.60
CA GLU A 166 5.32 -11.64 34.21
C GLU A 166 6.75 -12.20 34.02
N LYS A 167 7.64 -11.46 33.34
CA LYS A 167 9.03 -11.88 33.02
C LYS A 167 9.12 -13.19 32.22
N LYS A 168 8.07 -13.54 31.46
CA LYS A 168 8.12 -14.65 30.49
C LYS A 168 9.03 -14.33 29.31
N ILE A 169 9.14 -13.04 28.97
CA ILE A 169 10.02 -12.53 27.92
C ILE A 169 11.12 -11.67 28.55
N LYS A 170 12.34 -11.77 28.02
CA LYS A 170 13.49 -10.96 28.48
C LYS A 170 13.27 -9.48 28.15
N LYS A 171 13.50 -8.62 29.14
CA LYS A 171 13.45 -7.16 28.94
C LYS A 171 14.58 -6.66 28.05
N ILE A 172 14.27 -5.62 27.28
CA ILE A 172 15.20 -4.90 26.41
C ILE A 172 15.99 -3.90 27.25
N ASP A 173 17.30 -3.83 27.04
CA ASP A 173 18.18 -3.00 27.87
C ASP A 173 17.96 -1.50 27.61
N SER A 174 17.87 -1.10 26.33
CA SER A 174 17.62 0.28 25.93
C SER A 174 16.73 0.35 24.70
N THR A 175 15.75 1.26 24.73
CA THR A 175 14.87 1.54 23.59
C THR A 175 14.87 3.03 23.30
N ILE A 176 15.01 3.39 22.03
CA ILE A 176 14.95 4.76 21.53
C ILE A 176 13.65 4.95 20.77
N ILE A 177 12.98 6.09 20.97
CA ILE A 177 11.73 6.42 20.30
C ILE A 177 11.95 7.70 19.47
N LEU A 178 11.68 7.61 18.17
CA LEU A 178 11.94 8.66 17.17
C LEU A 178 10.67 9.09 16.42
N GLY A 179 10.51 10.39 16.19
CA GLY A 179 9.44 10.95 15.33
C GLY A 179 8.02 10.93 15.91
N PHE A 180 7.85 10.71 17.22
CA PHE A 180 6.51 10.72 17.86
C PHE A 180 6.22 12.06 18.55
N ASP A 181 5.12 12.71 18.19
CA ASP A 181 4.60 13.85 18.95
C ASP A 181 3.92 13.43 20.25
N GLN A 182 3.09 12.40 20.16
CA GLN A 182 2.40 11.76 21.28
C GLN A 182 2.36 10.26 21.06
N ILE A 183 2.72 9.50 22.09
CA ILE A 183 2.66 8.03 22.05
C ILE A 183 1.34 7.59 22.68
N PRO A 184 0.52 6.76 21.99
CA PRO A 184 -0.69 6.19 22.56
C PRO A 184 -0.45 5.49 23.91
N PRO A 185 -1.36 5.64 24.90
CA PRO A 185 -1.25 5.00 26.21
C PRO A 185 -1.00 3.49 26.19
N SER A 186 -1.60 2.76 25.24
CA SER A 186 -1.37 1.31 25.08
C SER A 186 0.10 1.00 24.80
N TYR A 187 0.71 1.69 23.84
CA TYR A 187 2.13 1.53 23.51
C TYR A 187 3.03 2.04 24.63
N GLN A 188 2.68 3.14 25.31
CA GLN A 188 3.45 3.60 26.47
C GLN A 188 3.54 2.54 27.57
N ARG A 189 2.43 1.82 27.82
CA ARG A 189 2.41 0.73 28.81
C ARG A 189 3.29 -0.43 28.37
N LEU A 190 3.20 -0.85 27.12
CA LEU A 190 4.05 -1.90 26.55
C LEU A 190 5.54 -1.55 26.66
N LEU A 191 5.92 -0.33 26.26
CA LEU A 191 7.31 0.12 26.29
C LEU A 191 7.87 0.17 27.72
N LYS A 192 7.07 0.63 28.69
CA LYS A 192 7.46 0.60 30.11
C LYS A 192 7.63 -0.82 30.66
N ALA A 193 6.83 -1.78 30.18
CA ALA A 193 6.96 -3.17 30.58
C ALA A 193 8.21 -3.82 29.94
N ALA A 194 8.40 -3.60 28.64
CA ALA A 194 9.43 -4.24 27.83
C ALA A 194 10.84 -3.68 28.04
N SER A 195 10.99 -2.37 28.23
CA SER A 195 12.29 -1.69 28.22
C SER A 195 12.75 -1.31 29.63
N LYS A 196 14.04 -1.50 29.93
CA LYS A 196 14.66 -1.02 31.19
C LYS A 196 14.95 0.47 31.14
N LYS A 197 15.41 0.96 30.00
CA LYS A 197 15.70 2.38 29.74
C LYS A 197 14.99 2.81 28.47
N ILE A 198 14.20 3.87 28.56
CA ILE A 198 13.52 4.48 27.41
C ILE A 198 14.14 5.85 27.20
N LEU A 199 14.65 6.07 25.99
CA LEU A 199 15.16 7.35 25.53
C LEU A 199 14.19 7.88 24.47
N GLN A 200 13.43 8.91 24.81
CA GLN A 200 12.76 9.71 23.79
C GLN A 200 13.77 10.71 23.23
N GLU A 201 13.65 11.06 21.94
CA GLU A 201 14.53 12.02 21.28
C GLU A 201 14.89 13.21 22.20
N PRO A 202 16.17 13.57 22.28
CA PRO A 202 16.56 14.76 23.02
C PRO A 202 15.89 16.01 22.42
N LEU A 203 15.30 16.84 23.29
CA LEU A 203 14.60 18.11 22.98
C LEU A 203 15.43 19.09 22.13
N GLU A 204 16.73 18.88 21.99
CA GLU A 204 17.67 19.66 21.19
C GLU A 204 17.37 19.66 19.68
N TYR A 205 16.54 18.71 19.19
CA TYR A 205 16.03 18.71 17.81
C TYR A 205 14.89 19.68 17.55
N ARG A 206 14.05 19.99 18.56
CA ARG A 206 12.89 20.87 18.35
C ARG A 206 13.29 22.34 18.15
N HIS A 207 14.49 22.72 18.60
CA HIS A 207 14.98 24.09 18.50
C HIS A 207 16.51 24.15 18.39
N LYS A 208 17.09 23.75 17.26
CA LYS A 208 18.33 24.44 16.85
C LYS A 208 17.95 25.88 16.56
N LYS A 209 18.60 26.85 17.22
CA LYS A 209 18.45 28.28 16.94
C LYS A 209 18.58 28.51 15.43
N ASN A 210 17.46 28.76 14.77
CA ASN A 210 17.43 29.09 13.36
C ASN A 210 18.34 30.31 13.15
N THR A 211 19.27 30.17 12.21
CA THR A 211 19.80 31.29 11.46
C THR A 211 18.61 32.12 10.97
N GLN A 212 18.61 33.42 11.30
CA GLN A 212 17.55 34.39 10.97
C GLN A 212 17.45 34.62 9.45
N ILE A 213 17.03 33.63 8.67
CA ILE A 213 16.62 33.83 7.30
C ILE A 213 15.11 34.00 7.32
N SER A 214 14.64 35.17 6.89
CA SER A 214 13.21 35.44 6.77
C SER A 214 12.59 34.54 5.70
N PRO A 215 11.50 33.82 6.00
CA PRO A 215 10.81 33.02 5.01
C PRO A 215 10.29 33.92 3.89
N LYS A 216 10.30 33.41 2.65
CA LYS A 216 9.70 34.09 1.50
C LYS A 216 8.32 33.51 1.23
N GLN A 217 7.32 34.39 1.11
CA GLN A 217 5.97 34.02 0.72
C GLN A 217 5.70 34.51 -0.70
N ILE A 218 5.08 33.65 -1.51
CA ILE A 218 4.69 33.94 -2.89
C ILE A 218 3.27 33.42 -3.09
N GLU A 219 2.45 34.16 -3.82
CA GLU A 219 1.06 33.79 -4.12
C GLU A 219 0.92 33.36 -5.58
N PHE A 220 0.07 32.36 -5.83
CA PHE A 220 -0.27 31.86 -7.15
C PHE A 220 -1.78 31.79 -7.33
N PHE A 221 -2.25 31.83 -8.58
CA PHE A 221 -3.67 31.86 -8.87
C PHE A 221 -4.37 30.51 -8.61
N ASN A 222 -3.66 29.40 -8.77
CA ASN A 222 -4.17 28.06 -8.53
C ASN A 222 -3.08 27.09 -8.06
N ILE A 223 -3.50 25.95 -7.54
CA ILE A 223 -2.60 24.93 -6.99
C ILE A 223 -1.65 24.33 -8.04
N ASP A 224 -2.11 24.20 -9.28
CA ASP A 224 -1.29 23.67 -10.37
C ASP A 224 -0.09 24.60 -10.66
N GLN A 225 -0.30 25.92 -10.64
CA GLN A 225 0.76 26.91 -10.79
C GLN A 225 1.72 26.90 -9.60
N GLU A 226 1.19 26.77 -8.38
CA GLU A 226 1.99 26.66 -7.16
C GLU A 226 2.91 25.44 -7.20
N ILE A 227 2.37 24.26 -7.53
CA ILE A 227 3.14 23.02 -7.66
C ILE A 227 4.20 23.16 -8.76
N ARG A 228 3.83 23.71 -9.92
CA ARG A 228 4.77 23.91 -11.04
C ARG A 228 5.90 24.87 -10.67
N ALA A 229 5.58 25.96 -9.97
CA ALA A 229 6.58 26.92 -9.52
C ALA A 229 7.53 26.32 -8.48
N ALA A 230 7.01 25.53 -7.53
CA ALA A 230 7.82 24.80 -6.55
C ALA A 230 8.78 23.81 -7.22
N ALA A 231 8.29 23.02 -8.19
CA ALA A 231 9.12 22.09 -8.94
C ALA A 231 10.24 22.80 -9.72
N ARG A 232 9.92 23.90 -10.41
CA ARG A 232 10.92 24.73 -11.12
C ARG A 232 11.94 25.35 -10.18
N TRP A 233 11.50 25.83 -9.02
CA TRP A 233 12.38 26.36 -8.00
C TRP A 233 13.36 25.30 -7.50
N ALA A 234 12.87 24.10 -7.16
CA ALA A 234 13.71 23.00 -6.71
C ALA A 234 14.73 22.59 -7.77
N LYS A 235 14.31 22.47 -9.04
CA LYS A 235 15.20 22.19 -10.17
C LYS A 235 16.32 23.24 -10.28
N LYS A 236 15.97 24.52 -10.19
CA LYS A 236 16.94 25.63 -10.29
C LYS A 236 17.96 25.62 -9.15
N ILE A 237 17.53 25.30 -7.93
CA ILE A 237 18.44 25.18 -6.78
C ILE A 237 19.36 23.98 -6.96
N HIS A 238 18.82 22.82 -7.37
CA HIS A 238 19.60 21.61 -7.59
C HIS A 238 20.65 21.80 -8.70
N SER A 239 20.32 22.47 -9.81
CA SER A 239 21.29 22.79 -10.86
C SER A 239 22.43 23.69 -10.38
N LYS A 240 22.22 24.48 -9.32
CA LYS A 240 23.23 25.37 -8.75
C LYS A 240 24.04 24.70 -7.62
N TYR A 241 23.41 23.80 -6.87
CA TYR A 241 23.98 23.11 -5.72
C TYR A 241 23.57 21.62 -5.74
N PRO A 242 24.27 20.78 -6.52
CA PRO A 242 23.92 19.37 -6.69
C PRO A 242 23.98 18.53 -5.40
N GLU A 243 24.75 18.99 -4.40
CA GLU A 243 24.94 18.32 -3.12
C GLU A 243 23.80 18.54 -2.10
N ARG A 244 22.93 19.54 -2.36
CA ARG A 244 21.87 19.94 -1.44
C ARG A 244 20.62 19.07 -1.58
N ARG A 245 19.96 18.84 -0.45
CA ARG A 245 18.65 18.19 -0.39
C ARG A 245 17.53 19.18 -0.29
N ILE A 246 16.56 19.04 -1.18
CA ILE A 246 15.42 19.96 -1.26
C ILE A 246 14.15 19.19 -0.90
N GLY A 247 13.45 19.66 0.12
CA GLY A 247 12.13 19.15 0.49
C GLY A 247 11.01 20.03 -0.06
N ILE A 248 10.05 19.43 -0.76
CA ILE A 248 8.78 20.06 -1.14
C ILE A 248 7.68 19.42 -0.28
N ILE A 249 7.12 20.20 0.64
CA ILE A 249 6.06 19.74 1.55
C ILE A 249 4.72 20.19 0.97
N LEU A 250 3.86 19.21 0.69
CA LEU A 250 2.52 19.45 0.17
C LEU A 250 1.47 19.07 1.22
N SER A 251 0.29 19.66 1.14
CA SER A 251 -0.85 19.20 1.94
C SER A 251 -1.35 17.84 1.45
N ASP A 252 -1.96 17.05 2.33
CA ASP A 252 -2.51 15.73 1.98
C ASP A 252 -3.53 15.81 0.83
N SER A 253 -4.26 16.92 0.74
CA SER A 253 -5.20 17.16 -0.36
C SER A 253 -4.49 17.35 -1.70
N ALA A 254 -3.36 18.07 -1.73
CA ALA A 254 -2.56 18.29 -2.92
C ALA A 254 -1.84 17.01 -3.36
N LEU A 255 -1.39 16.17 -2.41
CA LEU A 255 -0.76 14.88 -2.71
C LEU A 255 -1.70 13.88 -3.37
N LYS A 256 -3.01 13.96 -3.09
CA LYS A 256 -4.02 13.07 -3.68
C LYS A 256 -4.42 13.45 -5.10
N LEU A 257 -4.05 14.64 -5.58
CA LEU A 257 -4.38 15.06 -6.93
C LEU A 257 -3.48 14.33 -7.94
N LYS A 258 -4.10 13.59 -8.88
CA LYS A 258 -3.39 12.96 -10.00
C LYS A 258 -2.59 13.98 -10.83
N ALA A 259 -3.04 15.23 -10.85
CA ALA A 259 -2.34 16.33 -11.52
C ALA A 259 -0.96 16.64 -10.91
N THR A 260 -0.78 16.43 -9.60
CA THR A 260 0.45 16.76 -8.88
C THR A 260 1.63 15.94 -9.38
N ASP A 261 1.50 14.60 -9.47
CA ASP A 261 2.60 13.74 -9.96
C ASP A 261 2.94 14.09 -11.41
N ARG A 262 1.92 14.34 -12.25
CA ARG A 262 2.10 14.76 -13.65
C ARG A 262 2.86 16.08 -13.78
N ILE A 263 2.45 17.11 -13.04
CA ILE A 263 3.09 18.45 -13.13
C ILE A 263 4.54 18.38 -12.64
N ILE A 264 4.79 17.63 -11.57
CA ILE A 264 6.13 17.43 -11.04
C ILE A 264 6.99 16.65 -12.03
N SER A 265 6.48 15.56 -12.61
CA SER A 265 7.21 14.76 -13.59
C SER A 265 7.55 15.58 -14.84
N GLU A 266 6.60 16.40 -15.34
CA GLU A 266 6.82 17.28 -16.50
C GLU A 266 7.98 18.25 -16.27
N GLU A 267 8.09 18.83 -15.08
CA GLU A 267 9.11 19.84 -14.79
C GLU A 267 10.46 19.24 -14.40
N LEU A 268 10.46 18.17 -13.60
CA LEU A 268 11.68 17.56 -13.06
C LEU A 268 12.29 16.52 -14.00
N ASN A 269 11.48 15.75 -14.76
CA ASN A 269 11.93 14.70 -15.68
C ASN A 269 11.34 14.87 -17.10
N PRO A 270 11.66 15.95 -17.84
CA PRO A 270 11.08 16.18 -19.17
C PRO A 270 11.51 15.15 -20.24
N ILE A 271 12.60 14.41 -20.04
CA ILE A 271 13.21 13.50 -21.03
C ILE A 271 12.59 12.08 -20.97
N SER A 272 11.94 11.68 -19.87
CA SER A 272 11.43 10.32 -19.67
C SER A 272 10.23 9.92 -20.55
N HIS A 273 9.73 10.82 -21.41
CA HIS A 273 8.68 10.51 -22.38
C HIS A 273 9.22 9.88 -23.68
N GLU A 274 10.55 9.86 -23.89
CA GLU A 274 11.17 9.08 -24.96
C GLU A 274 11.31 7.61 -24.51
N LYS A 275 10.58 6.71 -25.18
CA LYS A 275 10.48 5.26 -24.86
C LYS A 275 11.81 4.49 -24.79
N ASN A 276 12.96 5.12 -25.11
CA ASN A 276 14.27 4.47 -25.19
C ASN A 276 15.40 5.17 -24.42
N SER A 277 15.16 6.26 -23.69
CA SER A 277 16.22 6.89 -22.89
C SER A 277 16.16 6.37 -21.44
N PHE A 278 16.91 5.31 -21.15
CA PHE A 278 17.31 4.98 -19.78
C PHE A 278 18.26 6.08 -19.28
N SER A 279 17.72 7.22 -18.84
CA SER A 279 18.50 8.20 -18.09
C SER A 279 18.55 7.75 -16.64
N GLU A 280 19.72 7.29 -16.23
CA GLU A 280 19.99 6.60 -14.96
C GLU A 280 19.92 7.48 -13.69
N THR A 281 19.58 8.76 -13.80
CA THR A 281 19.54 9.67 -12.63
C THR A 281 18.13 10.16 -12.35
N CYS A 282 17.46 9.51 -11.40
CA CYS A 282 16.17 9.98 -10.88
C CYS A 282 16.39 11.29 -10.09
N LEU A 283 15.87 12.41 -10.60
CA LEU A 283 16.07 13.73 -9.99
C LEU A 283 15.18 13.97 -8.76
N TYR A 284 14.09 13.20 -8.60
CA TYR A 284 13.16 13.39 -7.49
C TYR A 284 12.55 12.09 -7.00
N LYS A 285 12.21 12.08 -5.70
CA LYS A 285 11.38 11.05 -5.07
C LYS A 285 10.08 11.68 -4.61
N SER A 286 8.96 11.04 -4.93
CA SER A 286 7.64 11.50 -4.56
C SER A 286 6.93 10.44 -3.73
N SER A 287 6.45 10.83 -2.55
CA SER A 287 5.54 10.02 -1.73
C SER A 287 4.09 10.09 -2.21
N ILE A 288 3.82 10.55 -3.44
CA ILE A 288 2.47 10.52 -3.99
C ILE A 288 2.03 9.07 -4.15
N GLY A 289 1.12 8.64 -3.26
CA GLY A 289 0.57 7.31 -3.28
C GLY A 289 -0.38 7.13 -4.45
N ILE A 290 -0.14 6.14 -5.29
CA ILE A 290 -1.14 5.66 -6.26
C ILE A 290 -1.82 4.46 -5.61
N LYS A 291 -3.15 4.37 -5.67
CA LYS A 291 -3.84 3.15 -5.26
C LYS A 291 -3.38 2.00 -6.13
N LEU A 292 -3.10 0.83 -5.56
CA LEU A 292 -2.70 -0.34 -6.34
C LEU A 292 -3.75 -0.66 -7.43
N SER A 293 -5.04 -0.47 -7.14
CA SER A 293 -6.16 -0.57 -8.10
C SER A 293 -6.06 0.35 -9.32
N ASP A 294 -5.44 1.52 -9.17
CA ASP A 294 -5.30 2.54 -10.21
C ASP A 294 -4.03 2.32 -11.06
N ALA A 295 -3.13 1.42 -10.63
CA ALA A 295 -1.95 1.07 -11.39
C ALA A 295 -2.36 0.34 -12.69
N PRO A 296 -1.83 0.72 -13.87
CA PRO A 296 -2.24 0.15 -15.16
C PRO A 296 -2.20 -1.39 -15.23
N ILE A 297 -1.15 -2.02 -14.69
CA ILE A 297 -1.01 -3.48 -14.64
C ILE A 297 -2.13 -4.16 -13.82
N ILE A 298 -2.56 -3.53 -12.72
CA ILE A 298 -3.58 -4.07 -11.81
C ILE A 298 -4.98 -3.74 -12.28
N SER A 299 -5.20 -2.51 -12.76
CA SER A 299 -6.48 -2.11 -13.33
C SER A 299 -6.86 -3.00 -14.53
N THR A 300 -5.87 -3.34 -15.38
CA THR A 300 -6.04 -4.34 -16.46
C THR A 300 -6.42 -5.70 -15.89
N ALA A 301 -5.73 -6.18 -14.85
CA ALA A 301 -6.06 -7.47 -14.22
C ALA A 301 -7.49 -7.50 -13.65
N LEU A 302 -7.88 -6.46 -12.91
CA LEU A 302 -9.23 -6.33 -12.36
C LEU A 302 -10.28 -6.27 -13.47
N PHE A 303 -10.01 -5.53 -14.55
CA PHE A 303 -10.92 -5.45 -15.69
C PHE A 303 -11.05 -6.80 -16.40
N LEU A 304 -9.95 -7.51 -16.65
CA LEU A 304 -9.97 -8.87 -17.21
C LEU A 304 -10.80 -9.83 -16.36
N LEU A 305 -10.65 -9.79 -15.03
CA LEU A 305 -11.47 -10.60 -14.13
C LEU A 305 -12.94 -10.15 -14.10
N SER A 306 -13.20 -8.85 -14.32
CA SER A 306 -14.57 -8.32 -14.39
C SER A 306 -15.35 -8.80 -15.62
N THR A 307 -14.66 -9.27 -16.67
CA THR A 307 -15.31 -9.86 -17.85
C THR A 307 -16.09 -11.15 -17.55
N ASN A 308 -15.87 -11.76 -16.37
CA ASN A 308 -16.70 -12.86 -15.87
C ASN A 308 -18.14 -12.43 -15.58
N PHE A 309 -18.39 -11.12 -15.43
CA PHE A 309 -19.71 -10.56 -15.13
C PHE A 309 -20.31 -9.89 -16.36
N GLY A 310 -21.62 -10.09 -16.52
CA GLY A 310 -22.51 -9.25 -17.31
C GLY A 310 -21.94 -8.69 -18.62
N ARG A 311 -22.14 -7.39 -18.80
CA ARG A 311 -21.66 -6.61 -19.95
C ARG A 311 -20.82 -5.46 -19.43
N SER A 312 -19.80 -5.09 -20.19
CA SER A 312 -18.93 -3.94 -19.91
C SER A 312 -19.09 -2.88 -21.01
N ASN A 313 -18.71 -1.64 -20.71
CA ASN A 313 -18.83 -0.55 -21.66
C ASN A 313 -17.87 -0.76 -22.83
N LEU A 314 -18.30 -0.38 -24.04
CA LEU A 314 -17.46 -0.32 -25.23
C LEU A 314 -16.11 0.35 -24.97
N GLU A 315 -16.10 1.48 -24.26
CA GLU A 315 -14.87 2.25 -24.03
C GLU A 315 -13.86 1.49 -23.15
N GLU A 316 -14.34 0.69 -22.19
CA GLU A 316 -13.46 -0.14 -21.34
C GLU A 316 -12.84 -1.28 -22.14
N TYR A 317 -13.60 -1.92 -23.05
CA TYR A 317 -13.05 -2.92 -23.98
C TYR A 317 -12.06 -2.31 -24.98
N CYS A 318 -12.31 -1.09 -25.45
CA CYS A 318 -11.36 -0.36 -26.30
C CYS A 318 -10.06 -0.06 -25.54
N GLN A 319 -10.15 0.38 -24.28
CA GLN A 319 -8.99 0.58 -23.42
C GLN A 319 -8.24 -0.73 -23.17
N LEU A 320 -8.95 -1.83 -22.95
CA LEU A 320 -8.35 -3.15 -22.81
C LEU A 320 -7.57 -3.51 -24.07
N ILE A 321 -8.14 -3.43 -25.28
CA ILE A 321 -7.44 -3.75 -26.54
C ILE A 321 -6.07 -3.08 -26.67
N HIS A 322 -5.96 -1.83 -26.22
CA HIS A 322 -4.73 -1.05 -26.29
C HIS A 322 -3.81 -1.21 -25.08
N SER A 323 -4.27 -1.83 -24.00
CA SER A 323 -3.46 -2.09 -22.80
C SER A 323 -2.26 -2.99 -23.15
N PRO A 324 -1.04 -2.65 -22.70
CA PRO A 324 0.13 -3.49 -22.89
C PRO A 324 0.19 -4.69 -21.92
N PHE A 325 -0.67 -4.72 -20.90
CA PHE A 325 -0.58 -5.64 -19.77
C PHE A 325 -1.36 -6.96 -19.93
N TRP A 326 -1.73 -7.33 -21.15
CA TRP A 326 -2.40 -8.59 -21.46
C TRP A 326 -2.17 -9.01 -22.91
N GLY A 327 -2.61 -10.21 -23.24
CA GLY A 327 -2.52 -10.77 -24.59
C GLY A 327 -1.14 -11.31 -24.93
N LYS A 328 -1.11 -12.14 -25.98
CA LYS A 328 0.11 -12.71 -26.56
C LYS A 328 0.39 -12.14 -27.95
N ASN A 329 -0.43 -11.20 -28.41
CA ASN A 329 -0.23 -10.47 -29.65
C ASN A 329 -0.05 -8.97 -29.38
N ASN A 330 0.97 -8.37 -29.99
CA ASN A 330 1.23 -6.93 -29.88
C ASN A 330 1.18 -6.19 -31.24
N LEU A 331 0.57 -6.81 -32.26
CA LEU A 331 0.40 -6.18 -33.55
C LEU A 331 -0.62 -5.03 -33.45
N LEU A 332 -0.20 -3.82 -33.82
CA LEU A 332 -1.08 -2.66 -33.81
C LEU A 332 -2.25 -2.81 -34.82
N SER A 333 -2.02 -3.52 -35.93
CA SER A 333 -3.03 -3.76 -36.96
C SER A 333 -4.21 -4.58 -36.45
N THR A 334 -3.97 -5.63 -35.65
CA THR A 334 -5.04 -6.45 -35.04
C THR A 334 -5.83 -5.61 -34.03
N LYS A 335 -5.14 -4.86 -33.15
CA LYS A 335 -5.77 -3.96 -32.16
C LYS A 335 -6.69 -2.93 -32.81
N VAL A 336 -6.21 -2.19 -33.81
CA VAL A 336 -6.99 -1.16 -34.51
C VAL A 336 -8.18 -1.78 -35.26
N THR A 337 -8.00 -2.95 -35.87
CA THR A 337 -9.07 -3.63 -36.61
C THR A 337 -10.15 -4.14 -35.66
N ALA A 338 -9.79 -4.70 -34.50
CA ALA A 338 -10.72 -5.11 -33.46
C ALA A 338 -11.52 -3.93 -32.92
N GLU A 339 -10.86 -2.82 -32.59
CA GLU A 339 -11.54 -1.60 -32.13
C GLU A 339 -12.52 -1.07 -33.19
N LYS A 340 -12.08 -0.94 -34.44
CA LYS A 340 -12.92 -0.49 -35.55
C LYS A 340 -14.14 -1.39 -35.73
N TYR A 341 -13.96 -2.70 -35.57
CA TYR A 341 -15.06 -3.66 -35.62
C TYR A 341 -16.06 -3.46 -34.47
N LEU A 342 -15.58 -3.29 -33.24
CA LEU A 342 -16.44 -3.02 -32.08
C LEU A 342 -17.23 -1.71 -32.23
N ARG A 343 -16.56 -0.61 -32.59
CA ARG A 343 -17.21 0.70 -32.77
C ARG A 343 -18.24 0.68 -33.90
N LYS A 344 -17.99 -0.07 -34.98
CA LYS A 344 -18.97 -0.26 -36.08
C LYS A 344 -20.24 -0.99 -35.65
N ARG A 345 -20.17 -1.87 -34.65
CA ARG A 345 -21.37 -2.56 -34.13
C ARG A 345 -22.29 -1.63 -33.33
N GLY A 346 -21.78 -0.51 -32.83
CA GLY A 346 -22.58 0.52 -32.17
C GLY A 346 -23.27 0.06 -30.87
N LEU A 347 -22.77 -1.00 -30.23
CA LEU A 347 -23.30 -1.50 -28.97
C LEU A 347 -22.65 -0.73 -27.80
N PRO A 348 -23.43 -0.07 -26.94
CA PRO A 348 -22.88 0.66 -25.78
C PRO A 348 -22.30 -0.29 -24.73
N GLU A 349 -22.88 -1.48 -24.60
CA GLU A 349 -22.46 -2.53 -23.67
C GLU A 349 -22.23 -3.82 -24.44
N LEU A 350 -21.12 -4.49 -24.15
CA LEU A 350 -20.68 -5.70 -24.82
C LEU A 350 -20.51 -6.83 -23.81
N SER A 351 -20.85 -8.04 -24.23
CA SER A 351 -20.46 -9.27 -23.53
C SER A 351 -19.05 -9.72 -23.94
N ILE A 352 -18.41 -10.53 -23.10
CA ILE A 352 -17.12 -11.17 -23.42
C ILE A 352 -17.18 -11.97 -24.74
N LYS A 353 -18.33 -12.55 -25.08
CA LYS A 353 -18.51 -13.27 -26.35
C LYS A 353 -18.42 -12.36 -27.57
N GLU A 354 -18.97 -11.15 -27.47
CA GLU A 354 -18.90 -10.15 -28.54
C GLU A 354 -17.48 -9.59 -28.67
N PHE A 355 -16.80 -9.40 -27.54
CA PHE A 355 -15.38 -9.05 -27.51
C PHE A 355 -14.51 -10.11 -28.21
N ILE A 356 -14.66 -11.39 -27.83
CA ILE A 356 -13.98 -12.52 -28.48
C ILE A 356 -14.27 -12.56 -29.99
N SER A 357 -15.50 -12.28 -30.41
CA SER A 357 -15.85 -12.25 -31.85
C SER A 357 -15.10 -11.17 -32.63
N ALA A 358 -14.86 -10.01 -32.00
CA ALA A 358 -14.11 -8.91 -32.60
C ALA A 358 -12.62 -9.25 -32.73
N LEU A 359 -12.04 -9.88 -31.69
CA LEU A 359 -10.66 -10.36 -31.74
C LEU A 359 -10.48 -11.39 -32.86
N LYS A 360 -11.35 -12.40 -32.93
CA LYS A 360 -11.32 -13.42 -34.01
C LYS A 360 -11.40 -12.82 -35.40
N TYR A 361 -12.22 -11.78 -35.58
CA TYR A 361 -12.30 -11.06 -36.85
C TYR A 361 -10.98 -10.38 -37.19
N SER A 362 -10.40 -9.65 -36.23
CA SER A 362 -9.13 -8.93 -36.45
C SER A 362 -7.94 -9.84 -36.70
N GLU A 363 -7.86 -10.97 -36.01
CA GLU A 363 -6.78 -11.95 -36.16
C GLU A 363 -6.82 -12.56 -37.56
N LYS A 364 -8.00 -12.96 -38.04
CA LYS A 364 -8.16 -13.50 -39.40
C LYS A 364 -7.79 -12.51 -40.50
N GLU A 365 -8.13 -11.24 -40.32
CA GLU A 365 -7.88 -10.20 -41.33
C GLU A 365 -6.42 -9.74 -41.36
N CYS A 366 -5.76 -9.63 -40.20
CA CYS A 366 -4.46 -8.95 -40.09
C CYS A 366 -3.28 -9.90 -39.82
N ALA A 367 -3.51 -11.07 -39.24
CA ALA A 367 -2.47 -12.00 -38.83
C ALA A 367 -3.03 -13.43 -38.78
N PRO A 368 -3.20 -14.11 -39.93
CA PRO A 368 -3.54 -15.53 -39.96
C PRO A 368 -2.35 -16.32 -39.40
N ILE A 369 -2.25 -16.41 -38.08
CA ILE A 369 -1.26 -17.18 -37.37
C ILE A 369 -1.75 -18.62 -37.37
N ASP A 370 -0.95 -19.56 -37.89
CA ASP A 370 -1.29 -21.00 -37.95
C ASP A 370 -1.41 -21.65 -36.56
N ASN A 371 -0.92 -20.99 -35.51
CA ASN A 371 -0.98 -21.43 -34.13
C ASN A 371 -2.03 -20.65 -33.32
N ASP A 372 -3.23 -21.24 -33.21
CA ASP A 372 -4.36 -20.67 -32.44
C ASP A 372 -4.02 -20.32 -30.99
N SER A 373 -3.03 -20.96 -30.37
CA SER A 373 -2.65 -20.72 -28.96
C SER A 373 -1.98 -19.36 -28.69
N LEU A 374 -1.60 -18.64 -29.75
CA LEU A 374 -1.03 -17.29 -29.70
C LEU A 374 -2.07 -16.20 -29.97
N ASN A 375 -3.30 -16.57 -30.33
CA ASN A 375 -4.38 -15.63 -30.59
C ASN A 375 -5.01 -15.15 -29.27
N ASP A 376 -5.19 -13.84 -29.13
CA ASP A 376 -5.81 -13.24 -27.96
C ASP A 376 -7.26 -13.71 -27.79
N SER A 377 -7.95 -14.01 -28.90
CA SER A 377 -9.29 -14.57 -28.86
C SER A 377 -9.37 -15.98 -28.28
N PHE A 378 -8.33 -16.79 -28.48
CA PHE A 378 -8.19 -18.12 -27.87
C PHE A 378 -7.91 -17.99 -26.37
N CYS A 379 -6.98 -17.12 -25.99
CA CYS A 379 -6.70 -16.77 -24.59
C CYS A 379 -7.97 -16.35 -23.82
N CYS A 380 -8.79 -15.46 -24.41
CA CYS A 380 -10.06 -15.06 -23.81
C CYS A 380 -11.07 -16.20 -23.69
N GLN A 381 -11.09 -17.13 -24.65
CA GLN A 381 -11.95 -18.30 -24.63
C GLN A 381 -11.52 -19.28 -23.54
N GLU A 382 -10.22 -19.58 -23.42
CA GLU A 382 -9.69 -20.43 -22.35
C GLU A 382 -9.97 -19.84 -20.96
N ALA A 383 -9.78 -18.52 -20.80
CA ALA A 383 -10.08 -17.84 -19.55
C ALA A 383 -11.56 -17.96 -19.15
N SER A 384 -12.47 -17.88 -20.13
CA SER A 384 -13.91 -18.07 -19.93
C SER A 384 -14.26 -19.54 -19.60
N ASP A 385 -13.50 -20.48 -20.17
CA ASP A 385 -13.75 -21.91 -20.01
C ASP A 385 -13.40 -22.41 -18.60
N HIS A 386 -12.48 -21.74 -17.89
CA HIS A 386 -12.21 -22.03 -16.47
C HIS A 386 -13.45 -21.89 -15.59
N MET A 387 -14.47 -21.10 -15.98
CA MET A 387 -15.72 -20.96 -15.23
C MET A 387 -16.69 -22.12 -15.42
N LYS A 388 -16.51 -22.97 -16.44
CA LYS A 388 -17.43 -24.08 -16.74
C LYS A 388 -17.37 -25.13 -15.63
N GLY A 389 -18.54 -25.49 -15.08
CA GLY A 389 -18.66 -26.55 -14.06
C GLY A 389 -18.29 -26.11 -12.64
N ILE A 390 -17.92 -24.85 -12.43
CA ILE A 390 -17.65 -24.32 -11.09
C ILE A 390 -18.96 -24.04 -10.34
N SER A 391 -18.99 -24.38 -9.04
CA SER A 391 -20.09 -24.04 -8.13
C SER A 391 -20.33 -22.52 -8.06
N LYS A 392 -21.60 -22.10 -7.96
CA LYS A 392 -21.97 -20.68 -7.82
C LYS A 392 -21.37 -20.00 -6.58
N LYS A 393 -21.00 -20.76 -5.55
CA LYS A 393 -20.37 -20.26 -4.32
C LYS A 393 -19.18 -21.13 -3.93
N ASN A 394 -18.04 -20.49 -3.64
CA ASN A 394 -16.83 -21.12 -3.18
C ASN A 394 -16.13 -20.28 -2.10
N TYR A 395 -15.08 -20.84 -1.53
CA TYR A 395 -14.17 -20.18 -0.61
C TYR A 395 -13.28 -19.14 -1.33
N PHE A 396 -12.78 -18.17 -0.59
CA PHE A 396 -11.92 -17.10 -1.11
C PHE A 396 -10.60 -17.63 -1.66
N SER A 397 -9.97 -18.63 -1.03
CA SER A 397 -8.76 -19.27 -1.57
C SER A 397 -8.99 -19.90 -2.94
N PHE A 398 -10.15 -20.53 -3.13
CA PHE A 398 -10.52 -21.11 -4.43
C PHE A 398 -10.65 -20.01 -5.50
N TRP A 399 -11.33 -18.91 -5.17
CA TRP A 399 -11.46 -17.77 -6.09
C TRP A 399 -10.10 -17.12 -6.40
N ALA A 400 -9.22 -16.97 -5.42
CA ALA A 400 -7.88 -16.43 -5.63
C ALA A 400 -7.07 -17.27 -6.64
N VAL A 401 -7.10 -18.60 -6.50
CA VAL A 401 -6.45 -19.52 -7.46
C VAL A 401 -7.10 -19.44 -8.84
N LEU A 402 -8.43 -19.37 -8.91
CA LEU A 402 -9.14 -19.25 -10.18
C LEU A 402 -8.79 -17.94 -10.89
N PHE A 403 -8.78 -16.82 -10.18
CA PHE A 403 -8.42 -15.52 -10.72
C PHE A 403 -7.02 -15.53 -11.32
N GLN A 404 -6.04 -16.11 -10.62
CA GLN A 404 -4.69 -16.23 -11.17
C GLN A 404 -4.67 -17.08 -12.45
N LYS A 405 -5.34 -18.23 -12.47
CA LYS A 405 -5.44 -19.08 -13.67
C LYS A 405 -6.07 -18.35 -14.86
N GLN A 406 -7.11 -17.55 -14.62
CA GLN A 406 -7.74 -16.75 -15.67
C GLN A 406 -6.78 -15.69 -16.21
N LEU A 407 -6.06 -14.99 -15.33
CA LEU A 407 -5.05 -14.00 -15.73
C LEU A 407 -3.91 -14.63 -16.53
N ASP A 408 -3.45 -15.82 -16.13
CA ASP A 408 -2.42 -16.57 -16.87
C ASP A 408 -2.94 -16.92 -18.29
N SER A 409 -4.20 -17.36 -18.41
CA SER A 409 -4.83 -17.62 -19.72
C SER A 409 -4.97 -16.36 -20.57
N TYR A 410 -5.31 -15.20 -19.97
CA TYR A 410 -5.33 -13.90 -20.65
C TYR A 410 -3.95 -13.40 -21.07
N GLY A 411 -2.87 -14.06 -20.65
CA GLY A 411 -1.51 -13.63 -20.92
C GLY A 411 -1.09 -12.40 -20.10
N TRP A 412 -1.71 -12.16 -18.94
CA TRP A 412 -1.26 -11.12 -18.00
C TRP A 412 0.11 -11.49 -17.41
N PRO A 413 1.07 -10.56 -17.29
CA PRO A 413 0.99 -9.10 -17.45
C PRO A 413 1.42 -8.59 -18.84
N GLY A 414 1.16 -9.36 -19.90
CA GLY A 414 1.53 -9.04 -21.28
C GLY A 414 2.92 -9.55 -21.66
N LEU A 415 3.37 -9.18 -22.87
CA LEU A 415 4.65 -9.59 -23.43
C LEU A 415 5.84 -8.69 -23.04
N GLN A 416 5.58 -7.51 -22.47
CA GLN A 416 6.64 -6.55 -22.16
C GLN A 416 7.36 -6.95 -20.87
N ASN A 417 8.67 -6.69 -20.83
CA ASN A 417 9.42 -6.82 -19.58
C ASN A 417 8.94 -5.74 -18.62
N LEU A 418 8.62 -6.16 -17.39
CA LEU A 418 8.19 -5.24 -16.35
C LEU A 418 9.37 -4.41 -15.86
N ASP A 419 9.12 -3.13 -15.61
CA ASP A 419 10.07 -2.30 -14.89
C ASP A 419 10.07 -2.64 -13.37
N SER A 420 11.01 -2.08 -12.62
CA SER A 420 11.12 -2.34 -11.17
C SER A 420 9.89 -1.89 -10.36
N THR A 421 9.14 -0.90 -10.86
CA THR A 421 7.90 -0.43 -10.23
C THR A 421 6.76 -1.41 -10.50
N GLU A 422 6.62 -1.87 -11.74
CA GLU A 422 5.65 -2.85 -12.18
C GLU A 422 5.88 -4.22 -11.54
N GLU A 423 7.13 -4.64 -11.37
CA GLU A 423 7.47 -5.83 -10.58
C GLU A 423 7.03 -5.69 -9.11
N GLY A 424 7.20 -4.51 -8.52
CA GLY A 424 6.68 -4.20 -7.18
C GLY A 424 5.16 -4.29 -7.11
N GLN A 425 4.46 -3.72 -8.09
CA GLN A 425 3.00 -3.79 -8.19
C GLN A 425 2.51 -5.23 -8.35
N LYS A 426 3.22 -6.05 -9.13
CA LYS A 426 2.93 -7.48 -9.29
C LYS A 426 3.12 -8.26 -7.97
N LYS A 427 4.13 -7.95 -7.17
CA LYS A 427 4.29 -8.55 -5.83
C LYS A 427 3.12 -8.20 -4.91
N GLU A 428 2.70 -6.94 -4.91
CA GLU A 428 1.57 -6.45 -4.12
C GLU A 428 0.23 -7.04 -4.57
N TRP A 429 0.07 -7.36 -5.86
CA TRP A 429 -1.05 -8.15 -6.37
C TRP A 429 -1.14 -9.52 -5.71
N PHE A 430 -0.02 -10.26 -5.65
CA PHE A 430 0.00 -11.58 -5.00
C PHE A 430 -0.30 -11.47 -3.50
N SER A 431 0.25 -10.46 -2.81
CA SER A 431 -0.10 -10.19 -1.41
C SER A 431 -1.60 -9.88 -1.23
N SER A 432 -2.22 -9.23 -2.22
CA SER A 432 -3.68 -8.97 -2.22
C SER A 432 -4.50 -10.26 -2.40
N LEU A 433 -4.03 -11.20 -3.23
CA LEU A 433 -4.64 -12.53 -3.35
C LEU A 433 -4.49 -13.37 -2.08
N GLU A 434 -3.34 -13.31 -1.41
CA GLU A 434 -3.14 -13.96 -0.10
C GLU A 434 -4.06 -13.35 0.97
N THR A 435 -4.19 -12.02 0.98
CA THR A 435 -5.12 -11.31 1.86
C THR A 435 -6.56 -11.77 1.60
N LEU A 436 -6.96 -11.92 0.33
CA LEU A 436 -8.27 -12.46 -0.03
C LEU A 436 -8.45 -13.89 0.50
N ALA A 437 -7.48 -14.78 0.25
CA ALA A 437 -7.52 -16.17 0.69
C ALA A 437 -7.62 -16.30 2.23
N SER A 438 -7.00 -15.39 2.98
CA SER A 438 -7.06 -15.38 4.45
C SER A 438 -8.49 -15.24 5.01
N LEU A 439 -9.43 -14.68 4.23
CA LEU A 439 -10.84 -14.56 4.62
C LEU A 439 -11.56 -15.90 4.78
N ASP A 440 -10.98 -17.01 4.33
CA ASP A 440 -11.52 -18.36 4.56
C ASP A 440 -11.60 -18.74 6.04
N GLN A 441 -10.88 -18.03 6.90
CA GLN A 441 -11.04 -18.12 8.36
C GLN A 441 -12.47 -17.80 8.82
N LEU A 442 -13.23 -17.00 8.04
CA LEU A 442 -14.65 -16.73 8.27
C LEU A 442 -15.56 -17.93 7.94
N LYS A 443 -15.03 -18.98 7.29
CA LYS A 443 -15.72 -20.22 6.89
C LYS A 443 -17.00 -19.96 6.07
N LYS A 444 -17.00 -18.91 5.24
CA LYS A 444 -18.14 -18.52 4.39
C LYS A 444 -17.83 -18.81 2.92
N LYS A 445 -18.78 -19.44 2.21
CA LYS A 445 -18.74 -19.55 0.75
C LYS A 445 -19.46 -18.37 0.11
N VAL A 446 -18.82 -17.74 -0.86
CA VAL A 446 -19.29 -16.51 -1.52
C VAL A 446 -19.36 -16.68 -3.04
N PRO A 447 -20.24 -15.94 -3.73
CA PRO A 447 -20.20 -15.84 -5.18
C PRO A 447 -18.95 -15.11 -5.66
N ILE A 448 -18.59 -15.31 -6.93
CA ILE A 448 -17.44 -14.67 -7.58
C ILE A 448 -17.51 -13.13 -7.56
N GLU A 449 -18.71 -12.56 -7.60
CA GLU A 449 -18.96 -11.10 -7.51
C GLU A 449 -18.45 -10.53 -6.19
N GLU A 450 -18.82 -11.16 -5.07
CA GLU A 450 -18.38 -10.77 -3.72
C GLU A 450 -16.86 -10.97 -3.56
N ALA A 451 -16.31 -12.04 -4.14
CA ALA A 451 -14.87 -12.28 -4.13
C ALA A 451 -14.07 -11.24 -4.92
N LEU A 452 -14.53 -10.85 -6.13
CA LEU A 452 -13.84 -9.81 -6.90
C LEU A 452 -13.99 -8.43 -6.25
N LYS A 453 -15.16 -8.12 -5.68
CA LYS A 453 -15.36 -6.87 -4.91
C LYS A 453 -14.36 -6.76 -3.76
N LEU A 454 -14.17 -7.85 -3.01
CA LEU A 454 -13.20 -7.87 -1.90
C LEU A 454 -11.74 -7.88 -2.39
N LEU A 455 -11.44 -8.48 -3.54
CA LEU A 455 -10.12 -8.39 -4.17
C LEU A 455 -9.82 -6.95 -4.61
N SER A 456 -10.76 -6.27 -5.28
CA SER A 456 -10.64 -4.86 -5.64
C SER A 456 -10.46 -3.98 -4.39
N ARG A 457 -11.10 -4.33 -3.27
CA ARG A 457 -10.87 -3.64 -2.00
C ARG A 457 -9.50 -3.93 -1.41
N ALA A 458 -9.01 -5.17 -1.50
CA ALA A 458 -7.66 -5.53 -1.08
C ALA A 458 -6.60 -4.76 -1.87
N THR A 459 -6.86 -4.43 -3.13
CA THR A 459 -6.00 -3.61 -3.99
C THR A 459 -6.25 -2.09 -3.87
N ASN A 460 -7.19 -1.63 -3.05
CA ASN A 460 -7.36 -0.19 -2.77
C ASN A 460 -6.30 0.37 -1.79
N LYS A 461 -5.30 -0.42 -1.41
CA LYS A 461 -4.14 0.04 -0.63
C LYS A 461 -3.34 1.05 -1.45
N TYR A 462 -2.91 2.13 -0.82
CA TYR A 462 -2.01 3.10 -1.44
C TYR A 462 -0.61 2.51 -1.48
N LEU A 463 -0.05 2.43 -2.69
CA LEU A 463 1.38 2.18 -2.86
C LEU A 463 2.11 3.50 -2.85
N PHE A 464 2.99 3.64 -1.86
CA PHE A 464 4.01 4.68 -1.87
C PHE A 464 5.18 4.15 -2.71
N LYS A 465 5.59 4.89 -3.74
CA LYS A 465 6.75 4.54 -4.57
C LYS A 465 8.01 4.54 -3.71
N HIS A 466 8.40 3.38 -3.20
CA HIS A 466 9.67 3.17 -2.52
C HIS A 466 10.73 2.81 -3.55
N SER A 467 11.20 3.80 -4.31
CA SER A 467 12.48 3.63 -4.98
C SER A 467 13.59 3.82 -3.93
N ILE A 468 14.52 2.86 -3.91
CA ILE A 468 15.72 2.82 -3.04
C ILE A 468 16.74 3.90 -3.49
N THR A 469 16.45 4.63 -4.56
CA THR A 469 17.34 5.64 -5.12
C THR A 469 17.39 6.88 -4.23
N ASP A 470 18.59 7.21 -3.77
CA ASP A 470 18.87 8.44 -3.08
C ASP A 470 18.69 9.62 -4.04
N CYS A 471 17.55 10.32 -3.94
CA CYS A 471 17.19 11.43 -4.82
C CYS A 471 17.40 12.78 -4.12
N PRO A 472 17.87 13.82 -4.84
CA PRO A 472 18.17 15.13 -4.26
C PRO A 472 16.91 15.95 -3.92
N ILE A 473 15.83 15.77 -4.69
CA ILE A 473 14.55 16.44 -4.45
C ILE A 473 13.57 15.43 -3.85
N ARG A 474 12.92 15.75 -2.74
CA ARG A 474 11.86 14.91 -2.14
C ARG A 474 10.54 15.67 -2.01
N ILE A 475 9.46 15.05 -2.47
CA ILE A 475 8.08 15.55 -2.33
C ILE A 475 7.33 14.66 -1.37
N MET A 476 6.76 15.25 -0.31
CA MET A 476 6.13 14.51 0.77
C MET A 476 5.04 15.31 1.50
N GLY A 477 4.28 14.62 2.35
CA GLY A 477 3.31 15.24 3.25
C GLY A 477 3.96 15.84 4.48
N LEU A 478 3.22 16.69 5.19
CA LEU A 478 3.69 17.31 6.44
C LEU A 478 4.08 16.26 7.49
N LEU A 479 3.26 15.22 7.65
CA LEU A 479 3.51 14.16 8.64
C LEU A 479 4.78 13.34 8.32
N GLU A 480 5.08 13.15 7.04
CA GLU A 480 6.28 12.42 6.58
C GLU A 480 7.56 13.26 6.68
N SER A 481 7.44 14.58 6.64
CA SER A 481 8.57 15.50 6.79
C SER A 481 9.10 15.59 8.21
N ASN A 482 8.36 15.05 9.19
CA ASN A 482 8.74 15.11 10.58
C ASN A 482 10.06 14.35 10.82
N ALA A 483 10.97 14.96 11.59
CA ALA A 483 12.32 14.47 11.87
C ALA A 483 13.31 14.39 10.67
N LEU A 484 12.98 14.97 9.51
CA LEU A 484 13.89 15.06 8.35
C LEU A 484 14.57 16.44 8.25
N GLU A 485 15.83 16.46 7.85
CA GLU A 485 16.61 17.68 7.62
C GLU A 485 16.79 17.95 6.10
N PHE A 486 16.53 19.20 5.68
CA PHE A 486 16.73 19.70 4.31
C PHE A 486 17.57 21.00 4.32
N ASP A 487 18.16 21.36 3.17
CA ASP A 487 19.09 22.49 3.01
C ASP A 487 18.45 23.82 2.59
#